data_AF-A0A7Y3DNP9-F1
#
_entry.id   AF-A0A7Y3DNP9-F1
#
_cell.length_a   1.000
_cell.length_b   1.000
_cell.length_c   1.000
_cell.angle_alpha   90.00
_cell.angle_beta   90.00
_cell.angle_gamma   90.00
#
_symmetry.space_group_name_H-M   'P 1'
#
loop_
_entity.id
_entity.type
_entity.pdbx_description
1 polymer ?
#
loop_
_entity_poly.entity_id
_entity_poly.type
_entity_poly.pdbx_seq_one_letter_code
_entity_poly.pdbx_strand_id
1 'polypeptide(L)'
;MDEKDTPFPIANSQGRLECKELWGGIRNRDIEVSAGKVIGSIYSEPCCEGGKGGDIYYFGVCKGDTITRLAIADVTGHGEAVSEISQYVYDALKAHM
;
A
#
# COMPACT_ATOMS: atom_id res chain seq x y z
N MET A 1 -20.99 -20.32 7.63
CA MET A 1 -20.15 -19.16 7.99
C MET A 1 -19.45 -18.71 6.73
N ASP A 2 -19.81 -17.53 6.24
CA ASP A 2 -19.34 -16.95 4.98
C ASP A 2 -17.86 -16.56 5.03
N GLU A 3 -17.11 -17.11 4.08
CA GLU A 3 -15.68 -16.89 3.83
C GLU A 3 -15.51 -15.64 2.94
N LYS A 4 -15.85 -14.45 3.44
CA LYS A 4 -15.80 -13.21 2.63
C LYS A 4 -15.23 -11.95 3.29
N ASP A 5 -14.67 -12.02 4.49
CA ASP A 5 -14.24 -10.79 5.18
C ASP A 5 -12.90 -10.95 5.93
N THR A 6 -11.85 -11.39 5.21
CA THR A 6 -10.48 -11.31 5.73
C THR A 6 -9.84 -9.98 5.30
N PRO A 7 -9.25 -9.20 6.23
CA PRO A 7 -8.79 -7.82 5.98
C PRO A 7 -7.48 -7.72 5.21
N PHE A 8 -7.00 -8.82 4.61
CA PHE A 8 -5.73 -8.88 3.88
C PHE A 8 -6.00 -8.61 2.39
N PRO A 9 -5.60 -7.45 1.83
CA PRO A 9 -5.84 -7.19 0.42
C PRO A 9 -4.75 -7.87 -0.41
N ILE A 10 -5.18 -8.67 -1.40
CA ILE A 10 -4.37 -9.21 -2.51
C ILE A 10 -3.10 -9.93 -2.08
N ALA A 11 -3.23 -10.67 -0.98
CA ALA A 11 -2.34 -11.74 -0.65
C ALA A 11 -3.08 -13.04 -0.93
N ASN A 12 -2.37 -14.10 -1.31
CA ASN A 12 -2.93 -15.44 -1.17
C ASN A 12 -3.39 -15.68 0.29
N SER A 13 -4.03 -16.81 0.58
CA SER A 13 -4.56 -17.16 1.92
C SER A 13 -3.53 -17.12 3.08
N GLN A 14 -2.27 -16.74 2.82
CA GLN A 14 -1.15 -16.60 3.73
C GLN A 14 -0.51 -15.19 3.80
N GLY A 15 -1.05 -14.14 3.17
CA GLY A 15 -0.48 -12.80 3.31
C GLY A 15 0.66 -12.43 2.33
N ARG A 16 0.90 -13.23 1.28
CA ARG A 16 1.96 -12.98 0.28
C ARG A 16 1.50 -12.25 -0.97
N LEU A 17 2.19 -11.16 -1.30
CA LEU A 17 2.10 -10.51 -2.61
C LEU A 17 2.73 -11.38 -3.70
N GLU A 18 2.09 -11.45 -4.87
CA GLU A 18 2.63 -12.15 -6.05
C GLU A 18 3.35 -11.19 -7.02
N CYS A 19 4.24 -11.76 -7.84
CA CYS A 19 5.21 -11.09 -8.72
C CYS A 19 4.63 -10.18 -9.84
N LYS A 20 3.34 -9.84 -9.79
CA LYS A 20 2.64 -9.03 -10.80
C LYS A 20 1.72 -7.96 -10.25
N GLU A 21 1.45 -7.95 -8.95
CA GLU A 21 0.45 -7.05 -8.39
C GLU A 21 1.12 -5.96 -7.56
N LEU A 22 0.97 -4.71 -8.03
CA LEU A 22 1.32 -3.54 -7.25
C LEU A 22 0.31 -3.40 -6.11
N TRP A 23 0.83 -3.40 -4.89
CA TRP A 23 0.03 -3.25 -3.70
C TRP A 23 0.47 -2.00 -2.96
N GLY A 24 -0.48 -1.24 -2.43
CA GLY A 24 -0.20 0.02 -1.77
C GLY A 24 -1.46 0.88 -1.63
N GLY A 25 -1.24 2.15 -1.28
CA GLY A 25 -2.32 3.12 -1.18
C GLY A 25 -1.91 4.39 -0.45
N ILE A 26 -2.94 5.18 -0.12
CA ILE A 26 -2.83 6.51 0.49
C ILE A 26 -3.76 6.69 1.71
N ARG A 27 -4.26 5.58 2.25
CA ARG A 27 -5.29 5.56 3.30
C ARG A 27 -4.72 5.07 4.61
N ASN A 28 -5.45 5.34 5.69
CA ASN A 28 -5.14 4.77 6.99
C ASN A 28 -5.04 3.24 6.90
N ARG A 29 -3.94 2.71 7.42
CA ARG A 29 -3.67 1.28 7.50
C ARG A 29 -2.86 0.96 8.74
N ASP A 30 -3.17 -0.20 9.31
CA ASP A 30 -2.33 -0.92 10.27
C ASP A 30 -2.42 -2.40 9.91
N ILE A 31 -1.43 -2.88 9.17
CA ILE A 31 -1.44 -4.24 8.61
C ILE A 31 -0.03 -4.81 8.52
N GLU A 32 0.03 -6.12 8.61
CA GLU A 32 1.23 -6.88 8.27
C GLU A 32 1.25 -7.18 6.76
N VAL A 33 2.44 -7.13 6.18
CA VAL A 33 2.69 -7.41 4.77
C VAL A 33 3.85 -8.37 4.61
N SER A 34 3.73 -9.29 3.65
CA SER A 34 4.84 -10.13 3.24
C SER A 34 5.01 -10.10 1.72
N ALA A 35 6.25 -9.90 1.28
CA ALA A 35 6.62 -9.87 -0.13
C ALA A 35 7.95 -10.58 -0.31
N GLY A 36 7.90 -11.78 -0.88
CA GLY A 36 9.05 -12.65 -1.02
C GLY A 36 9.62 -13.04 0.35
N LYS A 37 10.82 -12.56 0.66
CA LYS A 37 11.51 -12.82 1.94
C LYS A 37 11.40 -11.68 2.95
N VAL A 38 10.71 -10.59 2.61
CA VAL A 38 10.51 -9.44 3.50
C VAL A 38 9.16 -9.58 4.18
N ILE A 39 9.18 -9.48 5.50
CA ILE A 39 8.00 -9.42 6.36
C ILE A 39 8.10 -8.09 7.10
N GLY A 40 7.00 -7.35 7.16
CA GLY A 40 6.96 -6.07 7.87
C GLY A 40 5.54 -5.65 8.18
N SER A 41 5.41 -4.51 8.82
CA SER A 41 4.13 -3.85 9.08
C SER A 41 4.10 -2.49 8.39
N ILE A 42 2.90 -2.10 7.93
CA ILE A 42 2.63 -0.78 7.38
C ILE A 42 1.62 -0.12 8.28
N TYR A 43 2.06 0.96 8.89
CA TYR A 43 1.25 1.86 9.69
C TYR A 43 1.21 3.23 9.00
N SER A 44 0.01 3.72 8.70
CA SER A 44 -0.23 5.09 8.25
C SER A 44 -1.49 5.59 8.92
N GLU A 45 -1.38 6.74 9.55
CA GLU A 45 -2.47 7.41 10.24
C GLU A 45 -2.48 8.89 9.84
N PRO A 46 -3.50 9.34 9.08
CA PRO A 46 -3.59 10.75 8.70
C PRO A 46 -3.88 11.62 9.92
N CYS A 47 -3.35 12.84 9.90
CA CYS A 47 -3.61 13.80 10.96
C CYS A 47 -5.09 14.23 10.97
N CYS A 48 -5.70 14.28 12.16
CA CYS A 48 -7.09 14.71 12.40
C CYS A 48 -8.17 13.79 11.77
N GLU A 49 -9.43 14.23 11.76
CA GLU A 49 -10.61 13.44 11.34
C GLU A 49 -10.72 13.19 9.81
N GLY A 50 -9.73 13.63 9.01
CA GLY A 50 -9.83 13.67 7.55
C GLY A 50 -9.77 12.31 6.85
N GLY A 51 -9.34 11.24 7.52
CA GLY A 51 -9.30 9.86 6.97
C GLY A 51 -8.42 9.67 5.72
N LYS A 52 -7.79 10.73 5.23
CA LYS A 52 -6.92 10.79 4.04
C LYS A 52 -5.74 11.70 4.34
N GLY A 53 -4.57 11.37 3.79
CA GLY A 53 -3.32 12.05 4.07
C GLY A 53 -2.42 12.21 2.85
N GLY A 54 -1.24 12.81 3.08
CA GLY A 54 -0.17 12.94 2.11
C GLY A 54 0.63 11.65 1.90
N ASP A 55 0.56 10.72 2.85
CA ASP A 55 1.30 9.47 2.82
C ASP A 55 0.91 8.58 1.63
N ILE A 56 1.93 8.07 0.95
CA ILE A 56 1.81 7.07 -0.09
C ILE A 56 2.75 5.93 0.29
N TYR A 57 2.23 4.71 0.32
CA TYR A 57 3.04 3.52 0.51
C TYR A 57 2.82 2.54 -0.64
N TYR A 58 3.90 1.89 -1.04
CA TYR A 58 3.94 0.91 -2.12
C TYR A 58 4.79 -0.28 -1.69
N PHE A 59 4.28 -1.48 -1.92
CA PHE A 59 4.99 -2.73 -1.70
C PHE A 59 4.74 -3.68 -2.87
N GLY A 60 5.79 -4.32 -3.37
CA GLY A 60 5.67 -5.29 -4.45
C GLY A 60 6.85 -6.24 -4.53
N VAL A 61 6.63 -7.38 -5.18
CA VAL A 61 7.69 -8.34 -5.54
C VAL A 61 7.79 -8.48 -7.05
N CYS A 62 9.00 -8.74 -7.54
CA CYS A 62 9.24 -9.05 -8.94
C CYS A 62 10.34 -10.11 -9.09
N LYS A 63 10.49 -10.65 -10.32
CA LYS A 63 11.50 -11.65 -10.68
C LYS A 63 11.39 -12.94 -9.84
N GLY A 64 10.18 -13.49 -9.72
CA GLY A 64 9.92 -14.73 -8.96
C GLY A 64 10.26 -14.56 -7.48
N ASP A 65 9.71 -13.54 -6.85
CA ASP A 65 9.89 -13.23 -5.42
C ASP A 65 11.34 -12.93 -4.97
N THR A 66 12.25 -12.70 -5.93
CA THR A 66 13.67 -12.45 -5.63
C THR A 66 13.92 -10.99 -5.28
N ILE A 67 13.13 -10.05 -5.82
CA ILE A 67 13.32 -8.62 -5.62
C ILE A 67 12.06 -8.05 -4.98
N THR A 68 12.18 -7.59 -3.74
CA THR A 68 11.15 -6.79 -3.05
C THR A 68 11.40 -5.31 -3.30
N ARG A 69 10.34 -4.57 -3.63
CA ARG A 69 10.35 -3.11 -3.79
C ARG A 69 9.40 -2.50 -2.76
N LEU A 70 9.90 -1.52 -2.03
CA LEU A 70 9.15 -0.72 -1.06
C LEU A 70 9.40 0.75 -1.39
N ALA A 71 8.34 1.55 -1.44
CA ALA A 71 8.46 3.00 -1.50
C ALA A 71 7.49 3.63 -0.50
N ILE A 72 7.95 4.66 0.17
CA ILE A 72 7.16 5.50 1.07
C ILE A 72 7.39 6.94 0.62
N ALA A 73 6.33 7.70 0.43
CA ALA A 73 6.39 9.11 0.07
C ALA A 73 5.37 9.89 0.89
N ASP A 74 5.63 11.19 1.08
CA ASP A 74 4.72 12.11 1.76
C ASP A 74 4.54 13.35 0.89
N VAL A 75 3.30 13.64 0.53
CA VAL A 75 2.92 14.84 -0.21
C VAL A 75 2.70 15.98 0.78
N THR A 76 3.54 17.01 0.68
CA THR A 76 3.51 18.16 1.57
C THR A 76 2.16 18.89 1.54
N GLY A 77 1.57 19.07 2.73
CA GLY A 77 0.35 19.84 2.98
C GLY A 77 -0.68 19.04 3.76
N HIS A 78 -1.96 19.44 3.71
CA HIS A 78 -3.04 18.70 4.34
C HIS A 78 -4.37 18.84 3.59
N GLY A 79 -5.31 17.93 3.88
CA GLY A 79 -6.68 17.99 3.40
C GLY A 79 -6.89 17.37 2.02
N GLU A 80 -8.04 17.67 1.41
CA GLU A 80 -8.50 16.99 0.18
C GLU A 80 -7.56 17.23 -1.00
N ALA A 81 -7.05 18.45 -1.18
CA ALA A 81 -6.14 18.76 -2.27
C ALA A 81 -4.87 17.90 -2.26
N VAL A 82 -4.32 17.64 -1.06
CA VAL A 82 -3.16 16.75 -0.90
C VAL A 82 -3.56 15.30 -1.17
N SER A 83 -4.74 14.89 -0.72
CA SER A 83 -5.25 13.53 -0.96
C SER A 83 -5.43 13.24 -2.45
N GLU A 84 -5.93 14.22 -3.23
CA GLU A 84 -6.06 14.12 -4.69
C GLU A 84 -4.69 13.98 -5.38
N ILE A 85 -3.70 14.78 -4.95
CA ILE A 85 -2.33 14.68 -5.49
C ILE A 85 -1.69 13.35 -5.12
N SER A 86 -1.82 12.90 -3.86
CA SER A 86 -1.31 11.60 -3.42
C SER A 86 -1.93 10.46 -4.22
N GLN A 87 -3.23 10.55 -4.51
CA GLN A 87 -3.92 9.56 -5.35
C GLN A 87 -3.38 9.57 -6.77
N TYR A 88 -3.20 10.75 -7.37
CA TYR A 88 -2.63 10.89 -8.71
C TYR A 88 -1.21 10.32 -8.80
N VAL A 89 -0.35 10.60 -7.83
CA VAL A 89 1.01 10.06 -7.75
C VAL A 89 0.98 8.54 -7.62
N TYR A 90 0.11 8.00 -6.75
CA TYR A 90 -0.06 6.56 -6.59
C TYR A 90 -0.51 5.89 -7.90
N ASP A 91 -1.47 6.47 -8.61
CA ASP A 91 -1.97 5.93 -9.88
C ASP A 91 -0.90 5.98 -10.99
N ALA A 92 -0.08 7.04 -11.03
CA ALA A 92 1.05 7.14 -11.94
C ALA A 92 2.13 6.09 -11.64
N LEU A 93 2.45 5.86 -10.36
CA LEU A 93 3.36 4.78 -9.95
C LEU A 93 2.79 3.42 -10.36
N LYS A 94 1.49 3.18 -10.11
CA LYS A 94 0.81 1.95 -10.51
C LYS A 94 0.87 1.68 -12.01
N ALA A 95 0.77 2.70 -12.84
CA ALA A 95 0.78 2.56 -14.30
C ALA A 95 2.18 2.27 -14.89
N HIS A 96 3.25 2.57 -14.16
CA HIS A 96 4.62 2.54 -14.68
C HIS A 96 5.55 1.51 -14.00
N MET A 97 5.03 0.71 -13.07
CA MET A 97 5.78 -0.33 -12.34
C MET A 97 5.43 -1.73 -12.78
#